data_AF-A0A9D6RRW9-F1
#
_entry.id   AF-A0A9D6RRW9-F1
#
_cell.length_a   1.000
_cell.length_b   1.000
_cell.length_c   1.000
_cell.angle_alpha   90.00
_cell.angle_beta   90.00
_cell.angle_gamma   90.00
#
_symmetry.space_group_name_H-M   'P 1'
#
loop_
_entity.id
_entity.type
_entity.pdbx_description
1 polymer ?
#
loop_
_entity_poly.entity_id
_entity_poly.type
_entity_poly.pdbx_seq_one_letter_code
_entity_poly.pdbx_strand_id
1 'polypeptide(L)'
;MVQATPPSSLEDAQRRRSCCQDSISEVGLRVPTYLTDLVVKFGGSISGEHGDGLARGGWNEKLFGPEMYQVFRRVKAIFDPRNLMNPGKVVDSPEMTRNLRFGGEYRAEPVKLALDWSREGGFAQAVELCNGAGVCRKKNRGTMCPSFMATCDEEHTTRGRANLLRAALSGQLPKGELTSRRMFDALDLCIECKGCKAECPSNVDMAKIKLEFLAGYYREHTVPLRTRVFAHAEWFNRLGCTFSPLSSWAAPLVARMIGIHPERALPPFARQTFWAWWQTRAHSAGSKPVALFVDPWKFCPAFSKARPWAPRSP
;
A
#
# COMPACT_ATOMS: atom_id res chain seq x y z
N MET A 1 -18.41 -13.83 23.55
CA MET A 1 -17.67 -12.61 23.98
C MET A 1 -17.39 -12.74 25.47
N VAL A 2 -16.19 -13.11 25.87
CA VAL A 2 -15.78 -12.98 27.27
C VAL A 2 -15.28 -11.54 27.41
N GLN A 3 -16.08 -10.67 28.04
CA GLN A 3 -15.62 -9.33 28.40
C GLN A 3 -14.55 -9.49 29.48
N ALA A 4 -13.30 -9.15 29.14
CA ALA A 4 -12.23 -9.12 30.12
C ALA A 4 -12.48 -7.97 31.09
N THR A 5 -12.56 -8.28 32.38
CA THR A 5 -12.63 -7.30 33.47
C THR A 5 -11.36 -6.45 33.47
N PRO A 6 -11.45 -5.12 33.62
CA PRO A 6 -10.28 -4.25 33.71
C PRO A 6 -9.42 -4.63 34.94
N PRO A 7 -8.08 -4.49 34.87
CA PRO A 7 -7.19 -4.86 35.96
C PRO A 7 -7.46 -3.99 37.19
N SER A 8 -7.56 -4.63 38.35
CA SER A 8 -7.83 -4.01 39.67
C SER A 8 -6.65 -3.22 40.24
N SER A 9 -5.44 -3.44 39.70
CA SER A 9 -4.21 -2.82 40.17
C SER A 9 -3.15 -2.73 39.05
N LEU A 10 -2.11 -1.92 39.26
CA LEU A 10 -0.95 -1.84 38.36
C LEU A 10 -0.17 -3.16 38.31
N GLU A 11 -0.08 -3.89 39.43
CA GLU A 11 0.55 -5.21 39.50
C GLU A 11 -0.25 -6.26 38.72
N ASP A 12 -1.59 -6.24 38.82
CA ASP A 12 -2.45 -7.12 38.00
C ASP A 12 -2.32 -6.82 36.51
N ALA A 13 -2.17 -5.55 36.13
CA ALA A 13 -1.92 -5.16 34.75
C ALA A 13 -0.55 -5.66 34.26
N GLN A 14 0.50 -5.58 35.09
CA GLN A 14 1.84 -6.10 34.76
C GLN A 14 1.87 -7.63 34.68
N ARG A 15 1.15 -8.33 35.56
CA ARG A 15 1.05 -9.80 35.57
C ARG A 15 0.29 -10.33 34.36
N ARG A 16 -0.80 -9.64 33.95
CA ARG A 16 -1.52 -9.94 32.71
C ARG A 16 -0.68 -9.68 31.46
N ARG A 17 0.10 -8.58 31.45
CA ARG A 17 1.09 -8.29 30.39
C ARG A 17 2.12 -9.40 30.25
N SER A 18 2.71 -9.89 31.34
CA SER A 18 3.70 -10.98 31.28
C SER A 18 3.07 -12.26 30.73
N CYS A 19 1.90 -12.67 31.23
CA CYS A 19 1.21 -13.88 30.77
C CYS A 19 0.85 -13.84 29.27
N CYS A 20 0.40 -12.68 28.76
CA CYS A 20 0.15 -12.50 27.32
C CYS A 20 1.44 -12.50 26.49
N GLN A 21 2.56 -11.98 27.02
CA GLN A 21 3.86 -12.04 26.34
C GLN A 21 4.44 -13.46 26.33
N ASP A 22 4.23 -14.23 27.41
CA ASP A 22 4.66 -15.62 27.55
C ASP A 22 3.93 -16.52 26.54
N SER A 23 2.61 -16.38 26.42
CA SER A 23 1.81 -17.13 25.42
C SER A 23 2.18 -16.81 23.96
N ILE A 24 2.51 -15.55 23.64
CA ILE A 24 3.00 -15.19 22.30
C ILE A 24 4.39 -15.74 22.05
N SER A 25 5.23 -15.76 23.07
CA SER A 25 6.58 -16.30 22.93
C SER A 25 6.54 -17.82 22.72
N GLU A 26 5.66 -18.52 23.45
CA GLU A 26 5.46 -19.96 23.34
C GLU A 26 4.89 -20.35 21.96
N VAL A 27 3.79 -19.72 21.52
CA VAL A 27 3.19 -20.02 20.20
C VAL A 27 4.08 -19.52 19.06
N GLY A 28 4.66 -18.32 19.21
CA GLY A 28 5.48 -17.66 18.20
C GLY A 28 6.79 -18.39 17.89
N LEU A 29 7.39 -19.07 18.87
CA LEU A 29 8.62 -19.85 18.68
C LEU A 29 8.34 -21.31 18.28
N ARG A 30 7.15 -21.85 18.57
CA ARG A 30 6.84 -23.26 18.29
C ARG A 30 6.93 -23.61 16.81
N VAL A 31 6.29 -22.82 15.94
CA VAL A 31 6.29 -23.10 14.49
C VAL A 31 7.70 -22.91 13.88
N PRO A 32 8.41 -21.78 14.10
CA PRO A 32 9.77 -21.62 13.60
C PRO A 32 10.75 -22.69 14.10
N THR A 33 10.64 -23.09 15.37
CA THR A 33 11.50 -24.15 15.93
C THR A 33 11.22 -25.49 15.25
N TYR A 34 9.96 -25.89 15.14
CA TYR A 34 9.57 -27.12 14.44
C TYR A 34 10.05 -27.14 12.98
N LEU A 35 9.88 -26.03 12.25
CA LEU A 35 10.35 -25.92 10.87
C LEU A 35 11.87 -26.03 10.79
N THR A 36 12.59 -25.39 11.71
CA THR A 36 14.05 -25.45 11.74
C THR A 36 14.55 -26.86 12.05
N ASP A 37 13.91 -27.57 12.99
CA ASP A 37 14.21 -28.96 13.30
C ASP A 37 14.03 -29.87 12.08
N LEU A 38 12.96 -29.65 11.32
CA LEU A 38 12.68 -30.38 10.10
C LEU A 38 13.74 -30.11 9.02
N VAL A 39 14.10 -28.85 8.82
CA VAL A 39 15.14 -28.45 7.85
C VAL A 39 16.48 -29.08 8.19
N VAL A 40 16.91 -29.02 9.46
CA VAL A 40 18.16 -29.63 9.92
C VAL A 40 18.13 -31.15 9.76
N LYS A 41 17.01 -31.80 10.10
CA LYS A 41 16.84 -33.26 9.94
C LYS A 41 17.08 -33.72 8.49
N PHE A 42 16.72 -32.91 7.50
CA PHE A 42 16.91 -33.22 6.08
C PHE A 42 18.18 -32.60 5.47
N GLY A 43 19.08 -32.03 6.29
CA GLY A 43 20.34 -31.43 5.82
C GLY A 43 20.15 -30.13 5.01
N GLY A 44 19.02 -29.44 5.19
CA GLY A 44 18.71 -28.18 4.51
C GLY A 44 19.28 -26.94 5.22
N SER A 45 18.94 -25.77 4.69
CA SER A 45 19.28 -24.46 5.28
C SER A 45 18.02 -23.62 5.51
N ILE A 46 17.95 -22.91 6.65
CA ILE A 46 16.87 -21.96 6.95
C ILE A 46 17.08 -20.57 6.32
N SER A 47 18.20 -20.41 5.62
CA SER A 47 18.67 -19.17 5.00
C SER A 47 19.20 -19.41 3.59
N GLY A 48 19.11 -18.38 2.76
CA GLY A 48 19.46 -18.45 1.32
C GLY A 48 20.13 -17.16 0.84
N GLU A 49 19.62 -16.57 -0.25
CA GLU A 49 20.17 -15.33 -0.85
C GLU A 49 20.17 -14.14 0.13
N HIS A 50 19.24 -14.12 1.07
CA HIS A 50 19.11 -13.05 2.06
C HIS A 50 19.61 -13.57 3.41
N GLY A 51 20.66 -12.93 3.95
CA GLY A 51 21.38 -13.39 5.14
C GLY A 51 20.57 -13.43 6.45
N ASP A 52 21.21 -13.92 7.51
CA ASP A 52 20.54 -14.21 8.79
C ASP A 52 20.32 -12.98 9.67
N GLY A 53 19.12 -12.42 9.57
CA GLY A 53 18.63 -11.37 10.46
C GLY A 53 18.06 -11.91 11.79
N LEU A 54 17.45 -11.01 12.58
CA LEU A 54 16.86 -11.31 13.90
C LEU A 54 15.77 -12.38 13.86
N ALA A 55 15.11 -12.54 12.72
CA ALA A 55 14.06 -13.54 12.57
C ALA A 55 14.60 -14.98 12.49
N ARG A 56 15.91 -15.18 12.32
CA ARG A 56 16.49 -16.52 12.10
C ARG A 56 17.78 -16.77 12.88
N GLY A 57 18.53 -15.71 13.19
CA GLY A 57 19.85 -15.80 13.81
C GLY A 57 19.87 -16.59 15.12
N GLY A 58 18.75 -16.63 15.86
CA GLY A 58 18.62 -17.44 17.08
C GLY A 58 18.78 -18.95 16.86
N TRP A 59 18.61 -19.44 15.63
CA TRP A 59 18.81 -20.86 15.28
C TRP A 59 20.11 -21.13 14.51
N ASN A 60 20.97 -20.13 14.31
CA ASN A 60 22.21 -20.31 13.54
C ASN A 60 23.14 -21.35 14.17
N GLU A 61 23.26 -21.37 15.50
CA GLU A 61 24.07 -22.40 16.18
C GLU A 61 23.52 -23.81 15.96
N LYS A 62 22.18 -23.97 15.94
CA LYS A 62 21.53 -25.24 15.61
C LYS A 62 21.80 -25.66 14.15
N LEU A 63 21.87 -24.71 13.22
CA LEU A 63 22.08 -24.99 11.80
C LEU A 63 23.54 -25.36 11.47
N PHE A 64 24.50 -24.59 11.99
CA PHE A 64 25.92 -24.73 11.64
C PHE A 64 26.69 -25.63 12.62
N GLY A 65 26.09 -25.95 13.77
CA GLY A 65 26.74 -26.64 14.87
C GLY A 65 27.60 -25.70 15.73
N PRO A 66 27.89 -26.11 16.97
CA PRO A 66 28.57 -25.27 17.95
C PRO A 66 29.98 -24.87 17.51
N GLU A 67 30.75 -25.77 16.91
CA GLU A 67 32.13 -25.49 16.50
C GLU A 67 32.21 -24.37 15.45
N MET A 68 31.41 -24.48 14.39
CA MET A 68 31.37 -23.48 13.31
C MET A 68 30.77 -22.16 13.79
N TYR A 69 29.74 -22.21 14.64
CA TYR A 69 29.17 -21.01 15.22
C TYR A 69 30.19 -20.23 16.08
N GLN A 70 31.06 -20.91 16.84
CA GLN A 70 32.16 -20.26 17.55
C GLN A 70 33.21 -19.66 16.60
N VAL A 71 33.44 -20.24 15.41
CA VAL A 71 34.25 -19.60 14.37
C VAL A 71 33.62 -18.28 13.95
N PHE A 72 32.31 -18.23 13.69
CA PHE A 72 31.62 -16.99 13.31
C PHE A 72 31.76 -15.92 14.39
N ARG A 73 31.61 -16.30 15.68
CA ARG A 73 31.80 -15.39 16.81
C ARG A 73 33.22 -14.85 16.90
N ARG A 74 34.24 -15.70 16.69
CA ARG A 74 35.65 -15.27 16.67
C ARG A 74 35.94 -14.33 15.52
N VAL A 75 35.48 -14.64 14.30
CA VAL A 75 35.61 -13.74 13.14
C VAL A 75 34.98 -12.39 13.45
N LYS A 76 33.76 -12.38 13.99
CA LYS A 76 33.08 -11.16 14.42
C LYS A 76 33.90 -10.36 15.44
N ALA A 77 34.46 -11.01 16.46
CA ALA A 77 35.26 -10.36 17.49
C ALA A 77 36.58 -9.79 16.97
N ILE A 78 37.22 -10.44 15.99
CA ILE A 78 38.46 -9.97 15.37
C ILE A 78 38.21 -8.67 14.59
N PHE A 79 37.15 -8.63 13.77
CA PHE A 79 36.86 -7.49 12.90
C PHE A 79 36.01 -6.39 13.57
N ASP A 80 35.32 -6.70 14.66
CA ASP A 80 34.52 -5.75 15.44
C ASP A 80 34.66 -5.98 16.95
N PRO A 81 35.86 -5.71 17.51
CA PRO A 81 36.16 -5.98 18.93
C PRO A 81 35.31 -5.16 19.91
N ARG A 82 34.73 -4.04 19.45
CA ARG A 82 33.83 -3.19 20.24
C ARG A 82 32.35 -3.47 20.00
N ASN A 83 32.02 -4.45 19.15
CA ASN A 83 30.65 -4.83 18.81
C ASN A 83 29.76 -3.67 18.31
N LEU A 84 30.31 -2.78 17.49
CA LEU A 84 29.61 -1.61 16.93
C LEU A 84 28.95 -1.89 15.58
N MET A 85 29.43 -2.88 14.84
CA MET A 85 28.98 -3.21 13.48
C MET A 85 27.84 -4.22 13.49
N ASN A 86 26.59 -3.74 13.57
CA ASN A 86 25.38 -4.56 13.47
C ASN A 86 25.27 -5.68 14.54
N PRO A 87 25.27 -5.31 15.84
CA PRO A 87 25.28 -6.26 16.95
C PRO A 87 24.03 -7.16 16.97
N GLY A 88 24.21 -8.41 17.40
CA GLY A 88 23.12 -9.38 17.58
C GLY A 88 22.47 -9.83 16.26
N LYS A 89 23.23 -9.88 15.16
CA LYS A 89 22.84 -10.48 13.88
C LYS A 89 23.86 -11.54 13.51
N VAL A 90 23.40 -12.62 12.87
CA VAL A 90 24.19 -13.81 12.48
C VAL A 90 24.76 -14.59 13.68
N VAL A 91 25.38 -13.89 14.63
CA VAL A 91 25.86 -14.40 15.92
C VAL A 91 25.27 -13.60 17.06
N ASP A 92 25.18 -14.23 18.23
CA ASP A 92 24.65 -13.66 19.47
C ASP A 92 23.29 -12.97 19.27
N SER A 93 22.48 -13.54 18.37
CA SER A 93 21.17 -12.98 18.03
C SER A 93 20.20 -13.20 19.18
N PRO A 94 19.44 -12.18 19.59
CA PRO A 94 18.40 -12.37 20.58
C PRO A 94 17.30 -13.28 20.03
N GLU A 95 16.49 -13.83 20.93
CA GLU A 95 15.27 -14.53 20.55
C GLU A 95 14.37 -13.66 19.66
N MET A 96 13.72 -14.29 18.68
CA MET A 96 12.83 -13.61 17.72
C MET A 96 11.73 -12.79 18.41
N THR A 97 11.27 -13.24 19.56
CA THR A 97 10.16 -12.67 20.35
C THR A 97 10.58 -11.48 21.21
N ARG A 98 11.88 -11.18 21.33
CA ARG A 98 12.37 -10.12 22.23
C ARG A 98 11.98 -8.72 21.76
N ASN A 99 11.96 -8.47 20.46
CA ASN A 99 11.77 -7.15 19.86
C ASN A 99 10.56 -7.11 18.93
N LEU A 100 9.44 -7.70 19.37
CA LEU A 100 8.20 -7.66 18.60
C LEU A 100 7.72 -6.22 18.45
N ARG A 101 7.24 -5.88 17.24
CA ARG A 101 6.65 -4.57 16.96
C ARG A 101 5.40 -4.32 17.81
N PHE A 102 4.66 -5.38 18.12
CA PHE A 102 3.44 -5.37 18.91
C PHE A 102 3.54 -6.41 20.02
N GLY A 103 3.09 -6.04 21.22
CA GLY A 103 2.94 -6.99 22.34
C GLY A 103 1.61 -7.74 22.26
N GLY A 104 1.40 -8.73 23.13
CA GLY A 104 0.18 -9.56 23.06
C GLY A 104 -1.13 -8.89 23.42
N GLU A 105 -1.04 -7.73 24.05
CA GLU A 105 -2.18 -6.87 24.33
C GLU A 105 -2.59 -6.01 23.13
N TYR A 106 -1.81 -5.99 22.05
CA TYR A 106 -2.12 -5.18 20.87
C TYR A 106 -3.48 -5.53 20.29
N ARG A 107 -4.33 -4.51 20.17
CA ARG A 107 -5.60 -4.56 19.45
C ARG A 107 -5.68 -3.31 18.59
N ALA A 108 -5.95 -3.49 17.31
CA ALA A 108 -6.18 -2.35 16.42
C ALA A 108 -7.49 -1.65 16.77
N GLU A 109 -7.50 -0.32 16.71
CA GLU A 109 -8.70 0.48 16.85
C GLU A 109 -9.73 0.08 15.79
N PRO A 110 -11.00 -0.17 16.17
CA PRO A 110 -12.02 -0.59 15.22
C PRO A 110 -12.37 0.55 14.27
N VAL A 111 -12.45 0.24 12.98
CA VAL A 111 -12.80 1.19 11.93
C VAL A 111 -14.02 0.71 11.15
N LYS A 112 -14.90 1.63 10.76
CA LYS A 112 -16.03 1.30 9.90
C LYS A 112 -15.55 1.12 8.47
N LEU A 113 -15.53 -0.13 7.99
CA LEU A 113 -15.01 -0.44 6.66
C LEU A 113 -16.04 -0.18 5.56
N ALA A 114 -15.56 0.28 4.40
CA ALA A 114 -16.33 0.42 3.16
C ALA A 114 -16.05 -0.74 2.19
N LEU A 115 -14.83 -1.30 2.22
CA LEU A 115 -14.40 -2.40 1.36
C LEU A 115 -14.30 -3.70 2.15
N ASP A 116 -14.28 -4.82 1.42
CA ASP A 116 -13.97 -6.12 2.00
C ASP A 116 -12.45 -6.32 2.16
N TRP A 117 -12.04 -6.67 3.38
CA TRP A 117 -10.66 -6.93 3.79
C TRP A 117 -10.46 -8.35 4.35
N SER A 118 -11.45 -9.23 4.16
CA SER A 118 -11.42 -10.62 4.64
C SER A 118 -10.17 -11.38 4.20
N ARG A 119 -9.75 -11.21 2.93
CA ARG A 119 -8.54 -11.82 2.37
C ARG A 119 -7.26 -11.47 3.14
N GLU A 120 -7.18 -10.25 3.66
CA GLU A 120 -6.02 -9.76 4.39
C GLU A 120 -6.14 -9.99 5.91
N GLY A 121 -7.25 -10.56 6.39
CA GLY A 121 -7.53 -10.70 7.83
C GLY A 121 -8.03 -9.41 8.50
N GLY A 122 -8.43 -8.41 7.70
CA GLY A 122 -8.91 -7.11 8.15
C GLY A 122 -8.01 -5.96 7.72
N PHE A 123 -8.53 -4.72 7.84
CA PHE A 123 -7.84 -3.53 7.37
C PHE A 123 -6.50 -3.27 8.08
N ALA A 124 -6.45 -3.46 9.40
CA ALA A 124 -5.22 -3.30 10.17
C ALA A 124 -4.13 -4.28 9.71
N GLN A 125 -4.48 -5.56 9.51
CA GLN A 125 -3.55 -6.56 9.00
C GLN A 125 -3.05 -6.22 7.59
N ALA A 126 -3.92 -5.68 6.73
CA ALA A 126 -3.53 -5.20 5.40
C ALA A 126 -2.47 -4.08 5.45
N VAL A 127 -2.60 -3.14 6.40
CA VAL A 127 -1.59 -2.09 6.66
C VAL A 127 -0.31 -2.70 7.26
N GLU A 128 -0.44 -3.72 8.08
CA GLU A 128 0.67 -4.41 8.76
C GLU A 128 1.48 -5.34 7.86
N LEU A 129 0.97 -5.73 6.69
CA LEU A 129 1.73 -6.45 5.65
C LEU A 129 3.05 -5.75 5.32
N CYS A 130 3.13 -4.42 5.48
CA CYS A 130 4.39 -3.70 5.34
C CYS A 130 5.41 -4.14 6.41
N ASN A 131 6.32 -5.02 6.01
CA ASN A 131 7.42 -5.51 6.84
C ASN A 131 8.55 -4.49 7.07
N GLY A 132 8.58 -3.39 6.30
CA GLY A 132 9.55 -2.31 6.44
C GLY A 132 10.80 -2.42 5.55
N ALA A 133 10.84 -3.36 4.60
CA ALA A 133 11.99 -3.61 3.73
C ALA A 133 12.48 -2.40 2.90
N GLY A 134 11.64 -1.37 2.73
CA GLY A 134 12.07 -0.12 2.10
C GLY A 134 12.23 -0.20 0.57
N VAL A 135 11.73 -1.26 -0.08
CA VAL A 135 11.72 -1.43 -1.55
C VAL A 135 11.06 -0.25 -2.28
N CYS A 136 10.15 0.46 -1.59
CA CYS A 136 9.48 1.66 -2.08
C CYS A 136 10.36 2.92 -2.16
N ARG A 137 11.61 2.89 -1.65
CA ARG A 137 12.57 4.02 -1.67
C ARG A 137 13.43 4.06 -2.94
N LYS A 138 13.00 3.39 -4.01
CA LYS A 138 13.69 3.43 -5.30
C LYS A 138 13.55 4.82 -5.92
N LYS A 139 14.61 5.32 -6.54
CA LYS A 139 14.62 6.64 -7.23
C LYS A 139 14.53 6.53 -8.75
N ASN A 140 15.20 5.54 -9.34
CA ASN A 140 15.49 5.55 -10.78
C ASN A 140 14.98 4.32 -11.54
N ARG A 141 14.34 3.36 -10.87
CA ARG A 141 13.85 2.11 -11.50
C ARG A 141 12.56 1.64 -10.85
N GLY A 142 11.73 1.00 -11.65
CA GLY A 142 10.40 0.54 -11.23
C GLY A 142 9.37 1.67 -11.22
N THR A 143 8.16 1.29 -10.87
CA THR A 143 6.97 2.15 -10.78
C THR A 143 6.71 2.56 -9.34
N MET A 144 7.25 1.84 -8.33
CA MET A 144 7.04 2.12 -6.92
C MET A 144 8.19 2.96 -6.31
N CYS A 145 7.95 4.14 -5.70
CA CYS A 145 6.76 4.98 -5.60
C CYS A 145 7.00 6.30 -6.33
N PRO A 146 6.16 6.75 -7.28
CA PRO A 146 6.46 7.96 -8.06
C PRO A 146 6.47 9.23 -7.19
N SER A 147 5.60 9.27 -6.18
CA SER A 147 5.58 10.35 -5.18
C SER A 147 6.90 10.45 -4.41
N PHE A 148 7.50 9.33 -4.02
CA PHE A 148 8.82 9.32 -3.40
C PHE A 148 9.93 9.67 -4.39
N MET A 149 9.86 9.19 -5.63
CA MET A 149 10.85 9.52 -6.66
C MET A 149 10.91 11.04 -6.91
N ALA A 150 9.76 11.71 -6.88
CA ALA A 150 9.66 13.15 -7.05
C ALA A 150 10.08 13.95 -5.81
N THR A 151 9.67 13.51 -4.62
CA THR A 151 9.85 14.29 -3.37
C THR A 151 11.10 13.93 -2.58
N CYS A 152 11.58 12.69 -2.73
CA CYS A 152 12.58 12.05 -1.86
C CYS A 152 12.21 12.03 -0.36
N ASP A 153 10.94 12.27 0.00
CA ASP A 153 10.47 12.25 1.38
C ASP A 153 9.89 10.88 1.76
N GLU A 154 10.37 10.32 2.87
CA GLU A 154 9.98 9.01 3.38
C GLU A 154 8.46 8.88 3.56
N GLU A 155 7.78 9.96 3.94
CA GLU A 155 6.34 9.94 4.15
C GLU A 155 5.56 9.55 2.88
N HIS A 156 6.11 9.87 1.71
CA HIS A 156 5.49 9.62 0.41
C HIS A 156 5.85 8.26 -0.17
N THR A 157 6.42 7.37 0.65
CA THR A 157 6.63 5.96 0.33
C THR A 157 5.45 5.11 0.83
N THR A 158 5.30 3.90 0.27
CA THR A 158 4.36 2.89 0.82
C THR A 158 4.67 2.59 2.29
N ARG A 159 5.96 2.53 2.66
CA ARG A 159 6.39 2.26 4.04
C ARG A 159 6.02 3.40 4.99
N GLY A 160 6.26 4.65 4.60
CA GLY A 160 5.90 5.83 5.38
C GLY A 160 4.40 5.89 5.65
N ARG A 161 3.59 5.75 4.60
CA ARG A 161 2.12 5.69 4.71
C ARG A 161 1.64 4.55 5.60
N ALA A 162 2.19 3.34 5.42
CA ALA A 162 1.83 2.20 6.25
C ALA A 162 2.22 2.41 7.72
N ASN A 163 3.36 3.03 7.99
CA ASN A 163 3.78 3.35 9.36
C ASN A 163 2.86 4.39 10.02
N LEU A 164 2.45 5.44 9.30
CA LEU A 164 1.50 6.44 9.80
C LEU A 164 0.14 5.79 10.13
N LEU A 165 -0.42 5.05 9.18
CA LEU A 165 -1.69 4.34 9.37
C LEU A 165 -1.60 3.36 10.54
N ARG A 166 -0.49 2.63 10.66
CA ARG A 166 -0.26 1.71 11.78
C ARG A 166 -0.18 2.44 13.11
N ALA A 167 0.50 3.59 13.17
CA ALA A 167 0.58 4.39 14.40
C ALA A 167 -0.81 4.88 14.84
N ALA A 168 -1.66 5.28 13.90
CA ALA A 168 -3.06 5.62 14.18
C ALA A 168 -3.87 4.40 14.65
N LEU A 169 -3.80 3.28 13.91
CA LEU A 169 -4.57 2.07 14.22
C LEU A 169 -4.13 1.39 15.53
N SER A 170 -2.88 1.58 15.95
CA SER A 170 -2.35 1.01 17.20
C SER A 170 -2.53 1.90 18.42
N GLY A 171 -3.12 3.08 18.26
CA GLY A 171 -3.29 4.04 19.36
C GLY A 171 -1.98 4.71 19.80
N GLN A 172 -0.90 4.61 19.02
CA GLN A 172 0.32 5.40 19.25
C GLN A 172 0.09 6.88 18.94
N LEU A 173 -0.86 7.18 18.05
CA LEU A 173 -1.35 8.53 17.80
C LEU A 173 -2.67 8.78 18.56
N PRO A 174 -2.95 10.04 18.96
CA PRO A 174 -4.23 10.41 19.56
C PRO A 174 -5.43 9.96 18.72
N LYS A 175 -6.58 9.76 19.39
CA LYS A 175 -7.83 9.42 18.70
C LYS A 175 -8.22 10.51 17.71
N GLY A 176 -8.73 10.10 16.54
CA GLY A 176 -9.05 11.00 15.43
C GLY A 176 -7.90 11.24 14.45
N GLU A 177 -6.66 10.86 14.79
CA GLU A 177 -5.53 11.02 13.87
C GLU A 177 -5.62 10.16 12.60
N LEU A 178 -6.46 9.12 12.61
CA LEU A 178 -6.73 8.33 11.42
C LEU A 178 -7.38 9.16 10.30
N THR A 179 -8.15 10.19 10.63
CA THR A 179 -8.80 11.09 9.67
C THR A 179 -8.24 12.51 9.74
N SER A 180 -7.05 12.71 10.33
CA SER A 180 -6.45 14.04 10.41
C SER A 180 -5.97 14.55 9.06
N ARG A 181 -5.81 15.88 8.98
CA ARG A 181 -5.25 16.52 7.78
C ARG A 181 -3.85 16.01 7.47
N ARG A 182 -3.04 15.73 8.49
CA ARG A 182 -1.67 15.21 8.30
C ARG A 182 -1.66 13.82 7.66
N MET A 183 -2.57 12.94 8.08
CA MET A 183 -2.76 11.62 7.47
C MET A 183 -3.20 11.75 6.01
N PHE A 184 -4.14 12.67 5.74
CA PHE A 184 -4.59 12.97 4.38
C PHE A 184 -3.43 13.40 3.49
N ASP A 185 -2.62 14.37 3.91
CA ASP A 185 -1.52 14.91 3.10
C ASP A 185 -0.47 13.82 2.76
N ALA A 186 -0.19 12.88 3.68
CA ALA A 186 0.71 11.76 3.42
C ALA A 186 0.18 10.81 2.34
N LEU A 187 -1.14 10.63 2.27
CA LEU A 187 -1.84 9.78 1.30
C LEU A 187 -2.21 10.52 0.01
N ASP A 188 -2.26 11.85 0.01
CA ASP A 188 -2.77 12.65 -1.10
C ASP A 188 -1.94 12.43 -2.38
N LEU A 189 -0.61 12.51 -2.27
CA LEU A 189 0.31 12.26 -3.40
C LEU A 189 0.35 10.79 -3.88
N CYS A 190 -0.35 9.87 -3.22
CA CYS A 190 -0.49 8.51 -3.72
C CYS A 190 -1.43 8.49 -4.94
N ILE A 191 -0.89 8.29 -6.14
CA ILE A 191 -1.68 8.24 -7.38
C ILE A 191 -2.36 6.88 -7.64
N GLU A 192 -2.39 5.99 -6.63
CA GLU A 192 -3.07 4.69 -6.71
C GLU A 192 -2.62 3.79 -7.87
N CYS A 193 -1.39 3.97 -8.37
CA CYS A 193 -0.84 3.25 -9.53
C CYS A 193 -0.66 1.73 -9.35
N LYS A 194 -0.90 1.20 -8.14
CA LYS A 194 -0.71 -0.21 -7.76
C LYS A 194 0.71 -0.78 -7.94
N GLY A 195 1.72 0.04 -8.24
CA GLY A 195 3.14 -0.39 -8.26
C GLY A 195 3.54 -1.08 -6.96
N CYS A 196 3.17 -0.45 -5.83
CA CYS A 196 2.59 -1.12 -4.66
C CYS A 196 2.55 -2.65 -4.57
N LYS A 197 1.45 -3.13 -5.11
CA LYS A 197 0.99 -4.49 -5.04
C LYS A 197 1.82 -5.42 -5.90
N ALA A 198 2.36 -4.90 -7.00
CA ALA A 198 3.10 -5.65 -7.99
C ALA A 198 4.58 -5.83 -7.62
N GLU A 199 5.24 -4.78 -7.11
CA GLU A 199 6.69 -4.78 -6.88
C GLU A 199 7.09 -5.10 -5.44
N CYS A 200 6.17 -4.98 -4.47
CA CYS A 200 6.49 -5.24 -3.08
C CYS A 200 6.48 -6.75 -2.83
N PRO A 201 7.53 -7.33 -2.21
CA PRO A 201 7.52 -8.74 -1.83
C PRO A 201 6.44 -9.09 -0.80
N SER A 202 5.92 -8.09 -0.08
CA SER A 202 4.81 -8.25 0.87
C SER A 202 3.43 -7.94 0.26
N ASN A 203 3.36 -7.66 -1.04
CA ASN A 203 2.13 -7.38 -1.80
C ASN A 203 1.21 -6.31 -1.18
N VAL A 204 1.79 -5.28 -0.53
CA VAL A 204 1.02 -4.18 0.07
C VAL A 204 0.23 -3.41 -1.01
N ASP A 205 -1.09 -3.39 -0.87
CA ASP A 205 -2.00 -2.68 -1.79
C ASP A 205 -2.36 -1.28 -1.25
N MET A 206 -1.42 -0.32 -1.34
CA MET A 206 -1.67 1.05 -0.87
C MET A 206 -2.78 1.75 -1.66
N ALA A 207 -3.10 1.28 -2.88
CA ALA A 207 -4.21 1.84 -3.64
C ALA A 207 -5.54 1.48 -2.97
N LYS A 208 -5.76 0.19 -2.65
CA LYS A 208 -6.93 -0.26 -1.90
C LYS A 208 -6.99 0.38 -0.50
N ILE A 209 -5.83 0.49 0.18
CA ILE A 209 -5.75 1.11 1.51
C ILE A 209 -6.14 2.60 1.45
N LYS A 210 -5.64 3.35 0.45
CA LYS A 210 -6.01 4.76 0.25
C LYS A 210 -7.50 4.91 -0.02
N LEU A 211 -8.09 4.04 -0.84
CA LEU A 211 -9.53 4.07 -1.12
C LEU A 211 -10.35 3.90 0.16
N GLU A 212 -9.99 2.93 1.01
CA GLU A 212 -10.64 2.73 2.32
C GLU A 212 -10.46 3.95 3.23
N PHE A 213 -9.23 4.48 3.32
CA PHE A 213 -8.94 5.70 4.07
C PHE A 213 -9.81 6.87 3.59
N LEU A 214 -9.89 7.12 2.28
CA LEU A 214 -10.69 8.22 1.73
C LEU A 214 -12.18 8.03 2.01
N ALA A 215 -12.68 6.79 1.96
CA ALA A 215 -14.06 6.47 2.32
C ALA A 215 -14.34 6.78 3.81
N GLY A 216 -13.40 6.51 4.71
CA GLY A 216 -13.48 6.94 6.11
C GLY A 216 -13.38 8.45 6.26
N TYR A 217 -12.35 9.06 5.69
CA TYR A 217 -12.05 10.49 5.75
C TYR A 217 -13.24 11.35 5.33
N TYR A 218 -13.86 11.05 4.18
CA TYR A 218 -14.98 11.82 3.64
C TYR A 218 -16.34 11.52 4.28
N ARG A 219 -16.44 10.60 5.25
CA ARG A 219 -17.61 10.53 6.12
C ARG A 219 -17.59 11.62 7.19
N GLU A 220 -16.41 12.08 7.57
CA GLU A 220 -16.19 13.11 8.59
C GLU A 220 -15.88 14.47 7.96
N HIS A 221 -15.39 14.48 6.71
CA HIS A 221 -14.97 15.69 6.00
C HIS A 221 -15.77 15.90 4.72
N THR A 222 -15.85 17.16 4.28
CA THR A 222 -16.55 17.50 3.05
C THR A 222 -15.78 17.02 1.81
N VAL A 223 -16.47 16.29 0.93
CA VAL A 223 -15.93 15.91 -0.38
C VAL A 223 -15.77 17.16 -1.26
N PRO A 224 -14.57 17.44 -1.80
CA PRO A 224 -14.34 18.59 -2.67
C PRO A 224 -15.26 18.61 -3.89
N LEU A 225 -15.68 19.81 -4.32
CA LEU A 225 -16.52 19.98 -5.50
C LEU A 225 -15.89 19.32 -6.74
N ARG A 226 -14.59 19.50 -6.94
CA ARG A 226 -13.82 18.86 -8.01
C ARG A 226 -14.03 17.34 -8.04
N THR A 227 -13.92 16.68 -6.88
CA THR A 227 -14.11 15.23 -6.75
C THR A 227 -15.52 14.82 -7.13
N ARG A 228 -16.54 15.59 -6.71
CA ARG A 228 -17.95 15.34 -7.11
C ARG A 228 -18.16 15.49 -8.61
N VAL A 229 -17.54 16.50 -9.22
CA VAL A 229 -17.62 16.71 -10.68
C VAL A 229 -17.04 15.51 -11.43
N PHE A 230 -15.85 15.04 -11.04
CA PHE A 230 -15.24 13.87 -11.67
C PHE A 230 -16.00 12.55 -11.38
N ALA A 231 -16.57 12.40 -10.19
CA ALA A 231 -17.42 11.24 -9.86
C ALA A 231 -18.67 11.16 -10.75
N HIS A 232 -19.19 12.30 -11.19
CA HIS A 232 -20.33 12.39 -12.11
C HIS A 232 -19.92 12.84 -13.52
N ALA A 233 -18.68 12.54 -13.94
CA ALA A 233 -18.14 13.00 -15.23
C ALA A 233 -19.03 12.60 -16.42
N GLU A 234 -19.66 11.42 -16.39
CA GLU A 234 -20.59 10.99 -17.44
C GLU A 234 -21.74 11.97 -17.65
N TRP A 235 -22.39 12.41 -16.56
CA TRP A 235 -23.52 13.33 -16.62
C TRP A 235 -23.09 14.70 -17.18
N PHE A 236 -21.98 15.24 -16.69
CA PHE A 236 -21.42 16.50 -17.19
C PHE A 236 -20.98 16.39 -18.65
N ASN A 237 -20.41 15.26 -19.05
CA ASN A 237 -20.01 14.99 -20.43
C ASN A 237 -21.23 14.91 -21.36
N ARG A 238 -22.33 14.29 -20.93
CA ARG A 238 -23.59 14.27 -21.69
C ARG A 238 -24.14 15.66 -21.92
N LEU A 239 -24.21 16.49 -20.87
CA LEU A 239 -24.61 17.89 -21.03
C LEU A 239 -23.65 18.67 -21.94
N GLY A 240 -22.36 18.45 -21.77
CA GLY A 240 -21.32 19.04 -22.62
C GLY A 240 -21.54 18.73 -24.11
N CYS A 241 -21.95 17.50 -24.46
CA CYS A 241 -22.28 17.15 -25.84
C CYS A 241 -23.53 17.85 -26.35
N THR A 242 -24.60 17.83 -25.55
CA THR A 242 -25.89 18.41 -25.92
C THR A 242 -25.77 19.89 -26.24
N PHE A 243 -24.96 20.62 -25.47
CA PHE A 243 -24.72 22.05 -25.64
C PHE A 243 -23.45 22.38 -26.45
N SER A 244 -22.86 21.40 -27.14
CA SER A 244 -21.71 21.64 -28.03
C SER A 244 -22.16 22.47 -29.26
N PRO A 245 -21.40 23.52 -29.67
CA PRO A 245 -20.03 23.85 -29.27
C PRO A 245 -19.88 24.82 -28.08
N LEU A 246 -20.97 25.44 -27.59
CA LEU A 246 -20.92 26.44 -26.52
C LEU A 246 -20.25 25.91 -25.24
N SER A 247 -20.57 24.66 -24.87
CA SER A 247 -19.92 23.95 -23.76
C SER A 247 -18.40 23.84 -23.90
N SER A 248 -17.89 23.71 -25.13
CA SER A 248 -16.44 23.61 -25.38
C SER A 248 -15.74 24.95 -25.20
N TRP A 249 -16.42 26.04 -25.54
CA TRP A 249 -15.92 27.40 -25.33
C TRP A 249 -15.89 27.76 -23.84
N ALA A 250 -16.89 27.32 -23.08
CA ALA A 250 -16.97 27.54 -21.64
C ALA A 250 -16.08 26.58 -20.82
N ALA A 251 -15.66 25.43 -21.38
CA ALA A 251 -14.95 24.38 -20.65
C ALA A 251 -13.66 24.85 -19.93
N PRO A 252 -12.77 25.67 -20.53
CA PRO A 252 -11.56 26.14 -19.84
C PRO A 252 -11.86 27.00 -18.60
N LEU A 253 -12.91 27.83 -18.66
CA LEU A 253 -13.34 28.65 -17.53
C LEU A 253 -13.86 27.78 -16.39
N VAL A 254 -14.74 26.83 -16.71
CA VAL A 254 -15.30 25.87 -15.73
C VAL A 254 -14.18 25.03 -15.11
N ALA A 255 -13.24 24.57 -15.92
CA ALA A 255 -12.09 23.79 -15.50
C ALA A 255 -11.22 24.55 -14.49
N ARG A 256 -10.95 25.83 -14.75
CA ARG A 256 -10.22 26.71 -13.83
C ARG A 256 -10.97 26.87 -12.50
N MET A 257 -12.29 27.04 -12.53
CA MET A 257 -13.11 27.16 -11.31
C MET A 257 -13.06 25.89 -10.44
N ILE A 258 -12.93 24.70 -11.03
CA ILE A 258 -12.84 23.43 -10.30
C ILE A 258 -11.38 22.99 -10.03
N GLY A 259 -10.40 23.87 -10.23
CA GLY A 259 -9.00 23.62 -9.89
C GLY A 259 -8.22 22.76 -10.88
N ILE A 260 -8.60 22.76 -12.15
CA ILE A 260 -7.77 22.21 -13.25
C ILE A 260 -6.77 23.28 -13.68
N HIS A 261 -5.50 22.90 -13.81
CA HIS A 261 -4.42 23.83 -14.19
C HIS A 261 -4.68 24.43 -15.59
N PRO A 262 -4.52 25.74 -15.78
CA PRO A 262 -4.88 26.43 -17.02
C PRO A 262 -4.11 25.95 -18.26
N GLU A 263 -2.90 25.40 -18.09
CA GLU A 263 -2.11 24.84 -19.19
C GLU A 263 -2.61 23.46 -19.66
N ARG A 264 -3.61 22.87 -18.99
CA ARG A 264 -4.19 21.59 -19.43
C ARG A 264 -5.13 21.83 -20.59
N ALA A 265 -4.74 21.33 -21.76
CA ALA A 265 -5.61 21.29 -22.93
C ALA A 265 -6.80 20.36 -22.67
N LEU A 266 -8.01 20.92 -22.67
CA LEU A 266 -9.24 20.13 -22.61
C LEU A 266 -9.71 19.77 -24.02
N PRO A 267 -10.09 18.52 -24.27
CA PRO A 267 -10.68 18.15 -25.54
C PRO A 267 -12.03 18.86 -25.72
N PRO A 268 -12.42 19.22 -26.96
CA PRO A 268 -13.72 19.82 -27.23
C PRO A 268 -14.83 18.77 -27.21
N PHE A 269 -16.00 19.15 -26.69
CA PHE A 269 -17.18 18.29 -26.68
C PHE A 269 -17.68 18.03 -28.11
N ALA A 270 -17.98 16.77 -28.42
CA ALA A 270 -18.53 16.34 -29.70
C ALA A 270 -20.06 16.53 -29.72
N ARG A 271 -20.58 17.20 -30.76
CA ARG A 271 -22.03 17.27 -30.99
C ARG A 271 -22.62 15.91 -31.38
N GLN A 272 -21.85 15.08 -32.08
CA GLN A 272 -22.21 13.69 -32.40
C GLN A 272 -21.24 12.75 -31.69
N THR A 273 -21.76 11.92 -30.77
CA THR A 273 -20.96 10.95 -30.03
C THR A 273 -20.57 9.77 -30.91
N PHE A 274 -19.53 9.03 -30.51
CA PHE A 274 -19.12 7.82 -31.23
C PHE A 274 -20.29 6.82 -31.37
N TRP A 275 -21.05 6.60 -30.29
CA TRP A 275 -22.17 5.67 -30.28
C TRP A 275 -23.33 6.11 -31.19
N ALA A 276 -23.68 7.40 -31.16
CA ALA A 276 -24.72 7.94 -32.04
C ALA A 276 -24.30 7.80 -33.51
N TRP A 277 -23.03 8.10 -33.83
CA TRP A 277 -22.49 7.89 -35.17
C TRP A 277 -22.49 6.41 -35.58
N TRP A 278 -22.05 5.51 -34.70
CA TRP A 278 -21.93 4.08 -34.98
C TRP A 278 -23.28 3.45 -35.30
N GLN A 279 -24.33 3.79 -34.54
CA GLN A 279 -25.69 3.30 -34.77
C GLN A 279 -26.26 3.76 -36.13
N THR A 280 -25.89 4.95 -36.58
CA THR A 280 -26.36 5.50 -37.87
C THR A 280 -25.53 5.07 -39.07
N ARG A 281 -24.39 4.39 -38.84
CA ARG A 281 -23.47 4.00 -39.91
C ARG A 281 -23.91 2.69 -40.55
N ALA A 282 -24.00 2.67 -41.87
CA ALA A 282 -24.16 1.41 -42.60
C ALA A 282 -22.96 0.49 -42.34
N HIS A 283 -23.22 -0.70 -41.80
CA HIS A 283 -22.19 -1.71 -41.59
C HIS A 283 -21.96 -2.48 -42.90
N SER A 284 -20.89 -2.15 -43.62
CA SER A 284 -20.46 -2.94 -44.76
C SER A 284 -19.88 -4.27 -44.27
N ALA A 285 -20.36 -5.38 -44.83
CA ALA A 285 -19.79 -6.72 -44.61
C ALA A 285 -18.42 -6.81 -45.30
N GLY A 286 -17.38 -6.25 -44.67
CA GLY A 286 -16.00 -6.50 -45.07
C GLY A 286 -15.66 -7.99 -44.86
N SER A 287 -14.76 -8.53 -45.66
CA SER A 287 -14.39 -9.95 -45.61
C SER A 287 -13.68 -10.39 -44.32
N LYS A 288 -13.34 -9.45 -43.44
CA LYS A 288 -12.68 -9.71 -42.15
C LYS A 288 -13.40 -8.98 -41.02
N PRO A 289 -13.68 -9.67 -39.89
CA PRO A 289 -14.24 -9.02 -38.71
C PRO A 289 -13.25 -8.01 -38.12
N VAL A 290 -13.73 -6.82 -37.75
CA VAL A 290 -12.95 -5.77 -37.09
C VAL A 290 -13.60 -5.44 -35.75
N ALA A 291 -12.80 -5.41 -34.69
CA ALA A 291 -13.23 -4.95 -33.36
C ALA A 291 -12.72 -3.51 -33.13
N LEU A 292 -13.63 -2.61 -32.76
CA LEU A 292 -13.30 -1.23 -32.37
C LEU A 292 -13.36 -1.11 -30.85
N PHE A 293 -12.26 -0.70 -30.24
CA PHE A 293 -12.19 -0.42 -28.81
C PHE A 293 -12.26 1.09 -28.58
N VAL A 294 -13.34 1.55 -27.96
CA VAL A 294 -13.49 2.95 -27.56
C VAL A 294 -12.83 3.11 -26.21
N ASP A 295 -11.68 3.80 -26.17
CA ASP A 295 -11.00 4.13 -24.91
C ASP A 295 -11.75 5.26 -24.21
N PRO A 296 -12.43 5.01 -23.06
CA PRO A 296 -13.18 6.04 -22.36
C PRO A 296 -12.31 7.18 -21.81
N TRP A 297 -10.98 7.02 -21.74
CA TRP A 297 -10.04 8.00 -21.18
C TRP A 297 -9.49 8.97 -22.22
N LYS A 298 -9.25 8.52 -23.46
CA LYS A 298 -8.81 9.38 -24.59
C LYS A 298 -9.94 9.75 -25.54
N PHE A 299 -10.90 8.86 -25.68
CA PHE A 299 -12.13 8.97 -26.47
C PHE A 299 -13.31 8.73 -25.53
N CYS A 300 -13.46 9.60 -24.52
CA CYS A 300 -14.79 9.67 -23.92
C CYS A 300 -15.77 9.96 -25.07
N PRO A 301 -16.88 9.22 -25.21
CA PRO A 301 -17.82 9.35 -26.34
C PRO A 301 -18.32 10.77 -26.56
N ALA A 302 -18.12 11.62 -25.55
CA ALA A 302 -18.42 13.02 -25.51
C ALA A 302 -17.40 13.96 -26.14
N PHE A 303 -16.22 13.49 -26.55
CA PHE A 303 -15.16 14.31 -27.13
C PHE A 303 -14.83 13.82 -28.55
N SER A 304 -14.41 14.75 -29.41
CA SER A 304 -14.50 14.73 -30.89
C SER A 304 -14.35 13.40 -31.64
N LYS A 305 -15.00 13.33 -32.81
CA LYS A 305 -14.95 12.28 -33.85
C LYS A 305 -13.61 11.54 -33.89
N ALA A 306 -13.68 10.21 -33.96
CA ALA A 306 -12.56 9.32 -34.26
C ALA A 306 -11.71 9.89 -35.41
N ARG A 307 -10.62 10.61 -35.08
CA ARG A 307 -9.54 10.79 -36.05
C ARG A 307 -8.88 9.43 -36.13
N PRO A 308 -8.75 8.83 -37.33
CA PRO A 308 -7.91 7.66 -37.50
C PRO A 308 -6.55 8.01 -36.91
N TRP A 309 -6.12 7.25 -35.91
CA TRP A 309 -4.74 7.32 -35.46
C TRP A 309 -3.89 6.70 -36.56
N ALA A 310 -3.41 7.53 -37.49
CA ALA A 310 -2.32 7.15 -38.37
C ALA A 310 -1.03 7.24 -37.55
N PRO A 311 -0.26 6.15 -37.41
CA PRO A 311 1.08 6.26 -36.83
C PRO A 311 1.85 7.29 -37.67
N ARG A 312 2.40 8.31 -37.02
CA ARG A 312 3.44 9.12 -37.66
C ARG A 312 4.60 8.16 -37.90
N SER A 313 4.97 7.98 -39.16
CA SER A 313 6.21 7.34 -39.55
C SER A 313 7.38 7.97 -38.78
N PRO A 314 8.41 7.19 -38.41
CA PRO A 314 9.58 7.69 -37.70
C PRO A 314 10.27 8.83 -38.43
#